data_AF-A0A9D6GXI7-F1
#
_entry.id   AF-A0A9D6GXI7-F1
#
_cell.length_a   1.000
_cell.length_b   1.000
_cell.length_c   1.000
_cell.angle_alpha   90.00
_cell.angle_beta   90.00
_cell.angle_gamma   90.00
#
_symmetry.space_group_name_H-M   'P 1'
#
loop_
_entity.id
_entity.type
_entity.pdbx_description
1 polymer ?
#
loop_
_entity_poly.entity_id
_entity_poly.type
_entity_poly.pdbx_seq_one_letter_code
_entity_poly.pdbx_strand_id
1 'polypeptide(L)'
;MAGAVWALYALARDAAPHGFLARRHPQEFVALLEGAVPGVAVGAFAGNRLVGYSISRQMDGASPLGQAFGFAPGTAYEGMGSAIHPEVAGRLLMARMLSLRGRIEQSRGGAHVVGLIDIANLGSVANVLRAGGALVGTRRDETSLNYVAYAGALLRGAVKGSGLQPVPVSDLAGQRALFEAGWAATGLRRDGGTRCLTFQGFPTVFGCLGLTDAEASQ
;
A
#
# COMPACT_ATOMS: atom_id res chain seq x y z
N MET A 1 -5.53 -9.93 21.60
CA MET A 1 -5.57 -9.68 20.13
C MET A 1 -4.25 -9.15 19.60
N ALA A 2 -3.66 -8.11 20.20
CA ALA A 2 -2.37 -7.54 19.77
C ALA A 2 -1.22 -8.56 19.69
N GLY A 3 -1.11 -9.46 20.67
CA GLY A 3 -0.10 -10.54 20.63
C GLY A 3 -0.24 -11.47 19.42
N ALA A 4 -1.46 -11.80 18.98
CA ALA A 4 -1.69 -12.62 17.80
C ALA A 4 -1.33 -11.89 16.50
N VAL A 5 -1.62 -10.58 16.42
CA VAL A 5 -1.20 -9.73 15.29
C VAL A 5 0.32 -9.64 15.22
N TRP A 6 0.99 -9.41 16.35
CA TRP A 6 2.45 -9.34 16.41
C TRP A 6 3.11 -10.67 16.03
N ALA A 7 2.60 -11.80 16.54
CA ALA A 7 3.11 -13.13 16.18
C ALA A 7 2.96 -13.40 14.68
N LEU A 8 1.82 -13.04 14.08
CA LEU A 8 1.60 -13.19 12.64
C LEU A 8 2.48 -12.24 11.81
N TYR A 9 2.69 -11.00 12.27
CA TYR A 9 3.65 -10.07 11.68
C TYR A 9 5.07 -10.65 11.67
N ALA A 10 5.54 -11.12 12.82
CA ALA A 10 6.88 -11.69 12.96
C ALA A 10 7.07 -12.91 12.05
N LEU A 11 6.09 -13.83 12.04
CA LEU A 11 6.12 -15.00 11.16
C LEU A 11 6.16 -14.62 9.68
N ALA A 12 5.31 -13.68 9.25
CA ALA A 12 5.27 -13.24 7.87
C ALA A 12 6.57 -12.53 7.45
N ARG A 13 7.18 -11.78 8.37
CA ARG A 13 8.49 -11.13 8.16
C ARG A 13 9.59 -12.18 7.99
N ASP A 14 9.63 -13.17 8.87
CA ASP A 14 10.67 -14.20 8.87
C ASP A 14 10.52 -15.15 7.65
N ALA A 15 9.30 -15.35 7.15
CA ALA A 15 9.02 -16.17 5.98
C ALA A 15 9.20 -15.45 4.63
N ALA A 16 9.43 -14.14 4.62
CA ALA A 16 9.60 -13.36 3.40
C ALA A 16 11.10 -13.23 3.03
N PRO A 17 11.56 -13.84 1.93
CA PRO A 17 12.96 -13.72 1.52
C PRO A 17 13.20 -12.29 1.04
N HIS A 18 13.93 -11.51 1.86
CA HIS A 18 14.31 -10.11 1.68
C HIS A 18 13.21 -9.05 1.99
N GLY A 19 13.43 -8.28 3.07
CA GLY A 19 13.04 -6.86 3.18
C GLY A 19 11.56 -6.47 3.23
N PHE A 20 10.65 -7.36 3.64
CA PHE A 20 9.27 -7.27 3.14
C PHE A 20 8.24 -6.53 4.00
N LEU A 21 8.56 -6.26 5.26
CA LEU A 21 7.67 -5.56 6.19
C LEU A 21 8.46 -4.44 6.82
N ALA A 22 8.11 -3.20 6.50
CA ALA A 22 8.66 -2.02 7.16
C ALA A 22 8.66 -2.25 8.67
N ARG A 23 9.76 -1.89 9.35
CA ARG A 23 9.91 -2.15 10.78
C ARG A 23 8.74 -1.50 11.52
N ARG A 24 8.08 -2.30 12.37
CA ARG A 24 6.98 -1.84 13.24
C ARG A 24 7.31 -2.11 14.68
N HIS A 25 6.73 -1.30 15.55
CA HIS A 25 6.84 -1.48 16.99
C HIS A 25 5.57 -2.14 17.52
N PRO A 26 5.67 -3.16 18.39
CA PRO A 26 4.50 -3.81 18.99
C PRO A 26 3.51 -2.81 19.60
N GLN A 27 4.04 -1.73 20.19
CA GLN A 27 3.27 -0.68 20.85
C GLN A 27 2.32 0.05 19.89
N GLU A 28 2.69 0.20 18.62
CA GLU A 28 1.82 0.84 17.61
C GLU A 28 0.57 -0.01 17.34
N PHE A 29 0.75 -1.34 17.24
CA PHE A 29 -0.37 -2.26 17.06
C PHE A 29 -1.26 -2.30 18.30
N VAL A 30 -0.68 -2.30 19.50
CA VAL A 30 -1.43 -2.24 20.76
C VAL A 30 -2.31 -1.00 20.79
N ALA A 31 -1.72 0.18 20.57
CA ALA A 31 -2.45 1.45 20.61
C ALA A 31 -3.62 1.52 19.61
N LEU A 32 -3.44 0.99 18.40
CA LEU A 32 -4.51 0.93 17.38
C LEU A 32 -5.62 -0.08 17.75
N LEU A 33 -5.25 -1.23 18.30
CA LEU A 33 -6.19 -2.30 18.63
C LEU A 33 -6.98 -2.02 19.93
N GLU A 34 -6.39 -1.26 20.85
CA GLU A 34 -7.04 -0.80 22.08
C GLU A 34 -7.81 0.51 21.89
N GLY A 35 -7.71 1.14 20.72
CA GLY A 35 -8.42 2.38 20.39
C GLY A 35 -7.80 3.64 20.97
N ALA A 36 -6.57 3.57 21.50
CA ALA A 36 -5.80 4.73 21.95
C ALA A 36 -5.40 5.64 20.78
N VAL A 37 -5.28 5.08 19.58
CA VAL A 37 -5.04 5.83 18.33
C VAL A 37 -6.19 5.56 17.35
N PRO A 38 -6.77 6.59 16.70
CA PRO A 38 -7.78 6.39 15.68
C PRO A 38 -7.24 5.57 14.51
N GLY A 39 -7.95 4.50 14.15
CA GLY A 39 -7.53 3.60 13.07
C GLY A 39 -8.54 2.51 12.78
N VAL A 40 -8.22 1.67 11.81
CA VAL A 40 -9.04 0.52 11.42
C VAL A 40 -8.17 -0.73 11.41
N ALA A 41 -8.65 -1.77 12.07
CA ALA A 41 -8.05 -3.10 12.04
C ALA A 41 -9.08 -4.11 11.56
N VAL A 42 -8.69 -4.96 10.61
CA VAL A 42 -9.46 -6.13 10.19
C VAL A 42 -8.63 -7.39 10.34
N GLY A 43 -9.27 -8.46 10.80
CA GLY A 43 -8.66 -9.77 11.00
C GLY A 43 -9.41 -10.85 10.24
N ALA A 44 -8.69 -11.83 9.72
CA ALA A 44 -9.25 -13.06 9.17
C ALA A 44 -8.89 -14.23 10.09
N PHE A 45 -9.89 -15.04 10.42
CA PHE A 45 -9.73 -16.17 11.34
C PHE A 45 -10.08 -17.49 10.63
N ALA A 46 -9.30 -18.53 10.91
CA ALA A 46 -9.64 -19.92 10.60
C ALA A 46 -9.84 -20.66 11.92
N GLY A 47 -11.11 -20.88 12.30
CA GLY A 47 -11.45 -21.28 13.66
C GLY A 47 -11.05 -20.19 14.66
N ASN A 48 -10.25 -20.55 15.67
CA ASN A 48 -9.74 -19.63 16.70
C ASN A 48 -8.37 -19.01 16.34
N ARG A 49 -7.79 -19.36 15.19
CA ARG A 49 -6.46 -18.87 14.77
C ARG A 49 -6.60 -17.65 13.87
N LEU A 50 -5.89 -16.57 14.21
CA LEU A 50 -5.71 -15.43 13.32
C LEU A 50 -4.81 -15.84 12.16
N VAL A 51 -5.32 -15.79 10.94
CA VAL A 51 -4.59 -16.17 9.71
C VAL A 51 -4.33 -14.98 8.78
N GLY A 52 -4.86 -13.81 9.09
CA GLY A 52 -4.58 -12.58 8.36
C GLY A 52 -4.92 -11.34 9.18
N TYR A 53 -4.19 -10.26 8.97
CA TYR A 53 -4.57 -8.93 9.49
C TYR A 53 -4.30 -7.84 8.44
N SER A 54 -5.02 -6.72 8.57
CA SER A 54 -4.74 -5.49 7.85
C SER A 54 -5.10 -4.31 8.74
N ILE A 55 -4.15 -3.40 8.95
CA ILE A 55 -4.28 -2.28 9.90
C ILE A 55 -3.95 -0.97 9.19
N SER A 56 -4.68 0.07 9.53
CA SER A 56 -4.39 1.46 9.17
C SER A 56 -4.60 2.39 10.36
N ARG A 57 -3.87 3.50 10.37
CA ARG A 57 -4.08 4.63 11.29
C ARG A 57 -4.74 5.78 10.54
N GLN A 58 -5.59 6.54 11.21
CA GLN A 58 -6.08 7.81 10.66
C GLN A 58 -4.93 8.82 10.69
N MET A 59 -4.79 9.59 9.61
CA MET A 59 -3.74 10.59 9.47
C MET A 59 -4.21 11.91 10.09
N ASP A 60 -3.33 12.54 10.86
CA ASP A 60 -3.51 13.86 11.46
C ASP A 60 -3.08 15.00 10.51
N GLY A 61 -2.56 14.67 9.32
CA GLY A 61 -2.02 15.62 8.34
C GLY A 61 -0.54 15.95 8.55
N ALA A 62 0.07 15.58 9.68
CA ALA A 62 1.48 15.83 9.98
C ALA A 62 2.42 14.79 9.38
N SER A 63 1.93 13.58 9.08
CA SER A 63 2.74 12.54 8.45
C SER A 63 3.34 13.01 7.10
N PRO A 64 4.57 12.58 6.74
CA PRO A 64 5.19 13.00 5.48
C PRO A 64 4.42 12.62 4.21
N LEU A 65 3.61 11.55 4.26
CA LEU A 65 2.69 11.21 3.16
C LEU A 65 1.46 12.14 3.18
N GLY A 66 0.92 12.47 4.35
CA GLY A 66 -0.20 13.40 4.47
C GLY A 66 0.13 14.78 3.92
N GLN A 67 1.34 15.27 4.22
CA GLN A 67 1.85 16.54 3.70
C GLN A 67 2.05 16.49 2.18
N ALA A 68 2.68 15.44 1.65
CA ALA A 68 2.93 15.30 0.21
C ALA A 68 1.64 15.30 -0.62
N PHE A 69 0.57 14.70 -0.10
CA PHE A 69 -0.73 14.68 -0.76
C PHE A 69 -1.65 15.86 -0.38
N GLY A 70 -1.26 16.71 0.58
CA GLY A 70 -2.09 17.80 1.06
C GLY A 70 -3.42 17.36 1.68
N PHE A 71 -3.47 16.18 2.32
CA PHE A 71 -4.71 15.69 2.92
C PHE A 71 -5.10 16.51 4.15
N ALA A 72 -6.36 16.90 4.23
CA ALA A 72 -6.91 17.51 5.44
C ALA A 72 -6.88 16.49 6.61
N PRO A 73 -6.63 16.93 7.85
CA PRO A 73 -6.63 16.05 9.02
C PRO A 73 -7.91 15.22 9.12
N GLY A 74 -7.79 13.93 9.45
CA GLY A 74 -8.93 13.03 9.60
C GLY A 74 -9.54 12.51 8.30
N THR A 75 -9.15 13.03 7.12
CA THR A 75 -9.72 12.59 5.83
C THR A 75 -8.98 11.42 5.18
N ALA A 76 -7.80 11.06 5.70
CA ALA A 76 -6.94 10.04 5.12
C ALA A 76 -6.50 9.01 6.16
N TYR A 77 -6.16 7.83 5.67
CA TYR A 77 -5.61 6.71 6.45
C TYR A 77 -4.26 6.30 5.89
N GLU A 78 -3.36 5.90 6.78
CA GLU A 78 -2.07 5.31 6.42
C GLU A 78 -2.06 3.83 6.79
N GLY A 79 -1.72 2.98 5.82
CA GLY A 79 -1.57 1.55 6.01
C GLY A 79 -0.39 1.22 6.91
N MET A 80 -0.67 0.65 8.09
CA MET A 80 0.35 0.29 9.08
C MET A 80 0.89 -1.12 8.90
N GLY A 81 0.24 -1.93 8.06
CA GLY A 81 0.73 -3.25 7.67
C GLY A 81 -0.41 -4.19 7.31
N SER A 82 -0.09 -5.24 6.55
CA SER A 82 -1.00 -6.34 6.28
C SER A 82 -0.18 -7.60 6.12
N ALA A 83 -0.62 -8.69 6.76
CA ALA A 83 0.05 -9.98 6.65
C ALA A 83 -0.98 -11.08 6.55
N ILE A 84 -0.63 -12.13 5.82
CA ILE A 84 -1.40 -13.37 5.71
C ILE A 84 -0.48 -14.51 6.10
N HIS A 85 -1.02 -15.46 6.84
CA HIS A 85 -0.30 -16.66 7.24
C HIS A 85 0.16 -17.45 5.99
N PRO A 86 1.43 -17.91 5.90
CA PRO A 86 1.96 -18.56 4.69
C PRO A 86 1.11 -19.74 4.19
N GLU A 87 0.58 -20.57 5.10
CA GLU A 87 -0.27 -21.73 4.77
C GLU A 87 -1.58 -21.37 4.04
N VAL A 88 -2.04 -20.11 4.13
CA VAL A 88 -3.27 -19.65 3.46
C VAL A 88 -3.02 -18.55 2.44
N ALA A 89 -1.75 -18.32 2.07
CA ALA A 89 -1.38 -17.37 1.03
C ALA A 89 -2.00 -17.77 -0.34
N GLY A 90 -2.24 -16.78 -1.20
CA GLY A 90 -2.68 -17.02 -2.59
C GLY A 90 -4.20 -17.08 -2.85
N ARG A 91 -5.07 -16.89 -1.84
CA ARG A 91 -6.54 -16.99 -2.00
C ARG A 91 -7.29 -15.66 -2.14
N LEU A 92 -6.63 -14.63 -2.67
CA LEU A 92 -7.14 -13.24 -2.70
C LEU A 92 -7.50 -12.68 -1.31
N LEU A 93 -7.10 -13.35 -0.23
CA LEU A 93 -7.52 -13.00 1.13
C LEU A 93 -7.05 -11.60 1.50
N MET A 94 -5.78 -11.27 1.23
CA MET A 94 -5.24 -9.93 1.49
C MET A 94 -5.99 -8.85 0.69
N ALA A 95 -6.24 -9.06 -0.61
CA ALA A 95 -7.00 -8.11 -1.42
C ALA A 95 -8.42 -7.88 -0.85
N ARG A 96 -9.12 -8.95 -0.46
CA ARG A 96 -10.45 -8.85 0.18
C ARG A 96 -10.40 -8.11 1.51
N MET A 97 -9.37 -8.35 2.33
CA MET A 97 -9.16 -7.65 3.58
C MET A 97 -8.87 -6.17 3.38
N LEU A 98 -8.05 -5.81 2.39
CA LEU A 98 -7.79 -4.42 2.00
C LEU A 98 -9.08 -3.71 1.57
N SER A 99 -9.91 -4.36 0.74
CA SER A 99 -11.21 -3.80 0.34
C SER A 99 -12.17 -3.67 1.52
N LEU A 100 -12.19 -4.63 2.46
CA LEU A 100 -13.00 -4.52 3.67
C LEU A 100 -12.53 -3.36 4.56
N ARG A 101 -11.22 -3.24 4.81
CA ARG A 101 -10.63 -2.12 5.56
C ARG A 101 -11.00 -0.79 4.91
N GLY A 102 -10.87 -0.70 3.58
CA GLY A 102 -11.26 0.46 2.77
C GLY A 102 -12.71 0.90 2.98
N ARG A 103 -13.65 -0.04 3.04
CA ARG A 103 -15.07 0.27 3.31
C ARG A 103 -15.30 0.78 4.73
N ILE A 104 -14.59 0.24 5.72
CA ILE A 104 -14.69 0.69 7.11
C ILE A 104 -14.09 2.10 7.26
N GLU A 105 -12.91 2.34 6.66
CA GLU A 105 -12.28 3.67 6.60
C GLU A 105 -13.25 4.71 6.01
N GLN A 106 -13.91 4.37 4.89
CA GLN A 106 -14.94 5.23 4.28
C GLN A 106 -16.16 5.45 5.17
N SER A 107 -16.65 4.40 5.84
CA SER A 107 -17.79 4.53 6.77
C SER A 107 -17.49 5.44 7.96
N ARG A 108 -16.20 5.70 8.23
CA ARG A 108 -15.71 6.60 9.28
C ARG A 108 -15.32 7.99 8.75
N GLY A 109 -15.70 8.31 7.50
CA GLY A 109 -15.41 9.61 6.89
C GLY A 109 -14.09 9.69 6.13
N GLY A 110 -13.35 8.59 6.00
CA GLY A 110 -12.11 8.53 5.21
C GLY A 110 -12.37 8.64 3.70
N ALA A 111 -11.66 9.55 3.04
CA ALA A 111 -11.67 9.70 1.59
C ALA A 111 -10.45 9.06 0.91
N HIS A 112 -9.36 8.86 1.67
CA HIS A 112 -8.06 8.46 1.15
C HIS A 112 -7.38 7.40 2.01
N VAL A 113 -6.61 6.54 1.35
CA VAL A 113 -5.76 5.54 1.98
C VAL A 113 -4.43 5.53 1.24
N VAL A 114 -3.34 5.70 1.97
CA VAL A 114 -1.97 5.60 1.46
C VAL A 114 -1.20 4.52 2.19
N GLY A 115 -0.22 3.92 1.55
CA GLY A 115 0.67 2.97 2.19
C GLY A 115 1.96 2.81 1.40
N LEU A 116 2.97 2.27 2.06
CA LEU A 116 4.24 1.93 1.43
C LEU A 116 4.32 0.43 1.24
N ILE A 117 4.81 0.02 0.06
CA ILE A 117 5.04 -1.39 -0.28
C ILE A 117 6.45 -1.49 -0.87
N ASP A 118 7.31 -2.30 -0.28
CA ASP A 118 8.64 -2.56 -0.82
C ASP A 118 8.58 -2.97 -2.30
N ILE A 119 9.48 -2.44 -3.13
CA ILE A 119 9.43 -2.69 -4.59
C ILE A 119 9.64 -4.17 -4.96
N ALA A 120 10.33 -4.96 -4.14
CA ALA A 120 10.48 -6.40 -4.31
C ALA A 120 9.23 -7.18 -3.87
N ASN A 121 8.32 -6.53 -3.14
CA ASN A 121 7.09 -7.10 -2.62
C ASN A 121 5.96 -7.15 -3.67
N LEU A 122 6.22 -7.89 -4.75
CA LEU A 122 5.25 -8.05 -5.84
C LEU A 122 3.96 -8.74 -5.41
N GLY A 123 3.99 -9.52 -4.33
CA GLY A 123 2.80 -10.14 -3.73
C GLY A 123 1.84 -9.09 -3.17
N SER A 124 2.33 -8.12 -2.40
CA SER A 124 1.50 -7.05 -1.84
C SER A 124 1.10 -6.04 -2.91
N VAL A 125 2.00 -5.72 -3.86
CA VAL A 125 1.65 -4.94 -5.06
C VAL A 125 0.45 -5.56 -5.77
N ALA A 126 0.50 -6.86 -6.06
CA ALA A 126 -0.60 -7.55 -6.72
C ALA A 126 -1.91 -7.52 -5.90
N ASN A 127 -1.84 -7.57 -4.57
CA ASN A 127 -3.02 -7.51 -3.71
C ASN A 127 -3.62 -6.10 -3.65
N VAL A 128 -2.81 -5.05 -3.59
CA VAL A 128 -3.29 -3.66 -3.61
C VAL A 128 -3.97 -3.33 -4.94
N LEU A 129 -3.35 -3.71 -6.06
CA LEU A 129 -3.94 -3.48 -7.39
C LEU A 129 -5.26 -4.24 -7.55
N ARG A 130 -5.33 -5.50 -7.07
CA ARG A 130 -6.60 -6.27 -7.05
C ARG A 130 -7.65 -5.69 -6.11
N ALA A 131 -7.25 -4.99 -5.05
CA ALA A 131 -8.16 -4.29 -4.15
C ALA A 131 -8.67 -2.95 -4.73
N GLY A 132 -8.24 -2.58 -5.95
CA GLY A 132 -8.63 -1.34 -6.62
C GLY A 132 -7.77 -0.13 -6.28
N GLY A 133 -6.62 -0.34 -5.63
CA GLY A 133 -5.59 0.69 -5.45
C GLY A 133 -4.72 0.87 -6.70
N ALA A 134 -3.87 1.89 -6.66
CA ALA A 134 -2.84 2.15 -7.66
C ALA A 134 -1.49 2.43 -6.98
N LEU A 135 -0.40 2.26 -7.71
CA LEU A 135 0.90 2.80 -7.30
C LEU A 135 1.08 4.16 -7.98
N VAL A 136 1.49 5.18 -7.23
CA VAL A 136 1.50 6.57 -7.71
C VAL A 136 2.86 7.26 -7.57
N GLY A 137 3.87 6.50 -7.16
CA GLY A 137 5.24 6.99 -6.96
C GLY A 137 6.10 5.96 -6.25
N THR A 138 7.33 6.37 -5.95
CA THR A 138 8.30 5.61 -5.17
C THR A 138 8.93 6.48 -4.09
N ARG A 139 8.98 5.97 -2.86
CA ARG A 139 9.57 6.66 -1.72
C ARG A 139 10.48 5.71 -0.93
N ARG A 140 11.66 6.19 -0.58
CA ARG A 140 12.59 5.54 0.32
C ARG A 140 12.23 5.90 1.74
N ASP A 141 12.15 4.87 2.59
CA ASP A 141 12.12 5.04 4.04
C ASP A 141 13.45 4.57 4.63
N GLU A 142 13.53 4.47 5.95
CA GLU A 142 14.73 4.01 6.66
C GLU A 142 15.14 2.57 6.31
N THR A 143 14.27 1.79 5.66
CA THR A 143 14.47 0.37 5.42
C THR A 143 14.71 0.03 3.95
N SER A 144 13.94 0.62 3.02
CA SER A 144 14.04 0.26 1.61
C SER A 144 13.39 1.29 0.67
N LEU A 145 13.51 1.03 -0.63
CA LEU A 145 12.73 1.73 -1.64
C LEU A 145 11.34 1.09 -1.73
N ASN A 146 10.31 1.92 -1.63
CA ASN A 146 8.92 1.48 -1.63
C ASN A 146 8.15 2.11 -2.78
N TYR A 147 7.16 1.40 -3.31
CA TYR A 147 6.05 2.03 -4.01
C TYR A 147 5.13 2.74 -3.03
N VAL A 148 4.65 3.92 -3.44
CA VAL A 148 3.55 4.62 -2.76
C VAL A 148 2.24 4.08 -3.32
N ALA A 149 1.56 3.26 -2.54
CA ALA A 149 0.23 2.74 -2.85
C ALA A 149 -0.84 3.74 -2.41
N TYR A 150 -1.81 3.98 -3.28
CA TYR A 150 -2.92 4.89 -3.04
C TYR A 150 -4.26 4.27 -3.41
N ALA A 151 -5.27 4.50 -2.59
CA ALA A 151 -6.68 4.24 -2.89
C ALA A 151 -7.53 5.39 -2.36
N GLY A 152 -8.51 5.88 -3.11
CA GLY A 152 -9.39 6.94 -2.61
C GLY A 152 -10.02 7.81 -3.68
N ALA A 153 -10.56 8.94 -3.23
CA ALA A 153 -11.34 9.85 -4.06
C ALA A 153 -10.56 10.42 -5.26
N LEU A 154 -9.25 10.63 -5.16
CA LEU A 154 -8.44 11.14 -6.27
C LEU A 154 -8.43 10.18 -7.46
N LEU A 155 -8.39 8.85 -7.24
CA LEU A 155 -8.48 7.87 -8.33
C LEU A 155 -9.87 7.78 -8.95
N ARG A 156 -10.92 7.98 -8.15
CA ARG A 156 -12.32 7.89 -8.62
C ARG A 156 -12.74 9.09 -9.45
N GLY A 157 -12.24 10.28 -9.10
CA GLY A 157 -12.56 11.53 -9.79
C GLY A 157 -11.65 11.83 -10.99
N ALA A 158 -10.58 11.06 -11.20
CA ALA A 158 -9.61 11.38 -12.24
C ALA A 158 -10.09 10.99 -13.64
N VAL A 159 -9.86 11.89 -14.59
CA VAL A 159 -9.99 11.58 -16.02
C VAL A 159 -8.81 10.70 -16.43
N LYS A 160 -9.13 9.50 -16.91
CA LYS A 160 -8.14 8.54 -17.37
C LYS A 160 -7.63 8.93 -18.75
N GLY A 161 -6.32 9.05 -18.89
CA GLY A 161 -5.68 9.20 -20.19
C GLY A 161 -5.92 7.98 -21.09
N SER A 162 -5.88 8.20 -22.41
CA SER A 162 -5.93 7.11 -23.40
C SER A 162 -4.62 6.34 -23.40
N GLY A 163 -4.69 5.02 -23.29
CA GLY A 163 -3.53 4.13 -23.43
C GLY A 163 -3.12 3.45 -22.12
N LEU A 164 -2.60 2.23 -22.25
CA LEU A 164 -1.99 1.48 -21.17
C LEU A 164 -0.53 1.23 -21.56
N GLN A 165 0.39 1.57 -20.66
CA GLN A 165 1.82 1.38 -20.89
C GLN A 165 2.36 0.26 -19.97
N PRO A 166 2.70 -0.91 -20.51
CA PRO A 166 3.39 -1.94 -19.75
C PRO A 166 4.86 -1.56 -19.56
N VAL A 167 5.34 -1.61 -18.32
CA VAL A 167 6.77 -1.40 -17.98
C VAL A 167 7.25 -2.57 -17.13
N PRO A 168 8.38 -3.22 -17.44
CA PRO A 168 8.95 -4.28 -16.62
C PRO A 168 9.13 -3.84 -15.17
N VAL A 169 8.86 -4.73 -14.21
CA VAL A 169 9.08 -4.44 -12.78
C VAL A 169 10.55 -4.14 -12.46
N SER A 170 11.48 -4.65 -13.28
CA SER A 170 12.91 -4.39 -13.18
C SER A 170 13.35 -3.03 -13.71
N ASP A 171 12.51 -2.36 -14.52
CA ASP A 171 12.82 -1.05 -15.11
C ASP A 171 12.33 0.08 -14.19
N LEU A 172 13.04 0.32 -13.10
CA LEU A 172 12.69 1.37 -12.13
C LEU A 172 12.78 2.78 -12.73
N ALA A 173 13.73 3.01 -13.64
CA ALA A 173 13.89 4.30 -14.31
C ALA A 173 12.68 4.63 -15.20
N GLY A 174 12.22 3.67 -16.02
CA GLY A 174 11.02 3.82 -16.83
C GLY A 174 9.76 4.01 -15.99
N GLN A 175 9.63 3.28 -14.88
CA GLN A 175 8.53 3.47 -13.92
C GLN A 175 8.54 4.88 -13.31
N ARG A 176 9.71 5.36 -12.89
CA ARG A 176 9.88 6.69 -12.31
C ARG A 176 9.50 7.80 -13.30
N ALA A 177 9.97 7.72 -14.53
CA ALA A 177 9.63 8.70 -15.57
C ALA A 177 8.09 8.79 -15.79
N LEU A 178 7.39 7.65 -15.72
CA LEU A 178 5.94 7.63 -15.80
C LEU A 178 5.27 8.24 -14.57
N PHE A 179 5.75 7.95 -13.36
CA PHE A 179 5.23 8.60 -12.15
C PHE A 179 5.42 10.13 -12.18
N GLU A 180 6.58 10.62 -12.62
CA GLU A 180 6.87 12.06 -12.78
C GLU A 180 5.95 12.71 -13.83
N ALA A 181 5.61 11.97 -14.90
CA ALA A 181 4.62 12.39 -15.89
C ALA A 181 3.15 12.26 -15.41
N GLY A 182 2.94 11.91 -14.13
CA GLY A 182 1.61 11.79 -13.52
C GLY A 182 0.85 10.52 -13.94
N TRP A 183 1.53 9.45 -14.29
CA TRP A 183 0.91 8.14 -14.50
C TRP A 183 0.86 7.36 -13.19
N ALA A 184 -0.09 6.44 -13.08
CA ALA A 184 -0.19 5.51 -11.98
C ALA A 184 -0.18 4.06 -12.49
N ALA A 185 0.51 3.17 -11.78
CA ALA A 185 0.43 1.74 -12.06
C ALA A 185 -0.87 1.17 -11.50
N THR A 186 -1.70 0.61 -12.38
CA THR A 186 -3.06 0.12 -12.06
C THR A 186 -3.20 -1.39 -12.26
N GLY A 187 -2.17 -2.05 -12.80
CA GLY A 187 -2.17 -3.49 -13.02
C GLY A 187 -0.79 -4.10 -12.91
N LEU A 188 -0.74 -5.40 -12.64
CA LEU A 188 0.47 -6.22 -12.68
C LEU A 188 0.15 -7.45 -13.53
N ARG A 189 0.89 -7.64 -14.62
CA ARG A 189 0.69 -8.74 -15.57
C ARG A 189 2.00 -9.45 -15.90
N ARG A 190 1.89 -10.57 -16.60
CA ARG A 190 3.03 -11.25 -17.20
C ARG A 190 2.98 -11.04 -18.71
N ASP A 191 4.10 -10.64 -19.30
CA ASP A 191 4.26 -10.36 -20.71
C ASP A 191 5.55 -11.05 -21.20
N GLY A 192 5.43 -12.06 -22.06
CA GLY A 192 6.58 -12.86 -22.51
C GLY A 192 7.41 -13.50 -21.38
N GLY A 193 6.80 -13.80 -20.22
CA GLY A 193 7.50 -14.34 -19.04
C GLY A 193 7.98 -13.28 -18.05
N THR A 194 8.15 -12.03 -18.50
CA THR A 194 8.52 -10.87 -17.69
C THR A 194 7.31 -10.34 -16.93
N ARG A 195 7.52 -9.93 -15.67
CA ARG A 195 6.47 -9.25 -14.90
C ARG A 195 6.49 -7.77 -15.25
N CYS A 196 5.33 -7.21 -15.59
CA CYS A 196 5.19 -5.80 -15.97
C CYS A 196 4.09 -5.13 -15.15
N LEU A 197 4.38 -3.93 -14.65
CA LEU A 197 3.36 -3.00 -14.19
C LEU A 197 2.67 -2.39 -15.41
N THR A 198 1.35 -2.23 -15.34
CA THR A 198 0.57 -1.54 -16.37
C THR A 198 0.21 -0.17 -15.86
N PHE A 199 0.69 0.86 -16.54
CA PHE A 199 0.49 2.26 -16.21
C PHE A 199 -0.67 2.86 -16.99
N GLN A 200 -1.40 3.75 -16.32
CA GLN A 200 -2.47 4.57 -16.89
C GLN A 200 -2.21 6.04 -16.52
N GLY A 201 -2.39 6.95 -17.48
CA GLY A 201 -2.14 8.39 -17.27
C GLY A 201 -3.20 9.03 -16.36
N PHE A 202 -2.73 9.78 -15.36
CA PHE A 202 -3.53 10.63 -14.45
C PHE A 202 -2.85 12.00 -14.23
N PRO A 203 -2.50 12.74 -15.30
CA PRO A 203 -1.48 13.78 -15.25
C PRO A 203 -1.82 14.93 -14.28
N THR A 204 -3.10 15.22 -14.11
CA THR A 204 -3.61 16.32 -13.29
C THR A 204 -3.75 16.00 -11.81
N VAL A 205 -3.53 14.74 -11.40
CA VAL A 205 -3.84 14.26 -10.05
C VAL A 205 -2.60 13.85 -9.28
N PHE A 206 -1.70 13.11 -9.93
CA PHE A 206 -0.46 12.64 -9.30
C PHE A 206 0.78 13.34 -9.84
N GLY A 207 0.68 14.01 -10.99
CA GLY A 207 1.72 14.93 -11.45
C GLY A 207 1.92 16.01 -10.39
N CYS A 208 3.15 16.23 -9.97
CA CYS A 208 3.57 17.19 -8.93
C CYS A 208 3.51 16.73 -7.46
N LEU A 209 3.18 15.48 -7.13
CA LEU A 209 3.21 15.05 -5.72
C LEU A 209 4.63 14.89 -5.14
N GLY A 210 5.67 14.98 -5.97
CA GLY A 210 7.07 14.84 -5.53
C GLY A 210 7.37 13.48 -4.90
N LEU A 211 6.57 12.46 -5.23
CA LEU A 211 6.66 11.11 -4.68
C LEU A 211 7.68 10.26 -5.44
N THR A 212 8.72 10.87 -6.00
CA THR A 212 9.78 10.18 -6.73
C THR A 212 11.09 10.69 -6.17
N ASP A 213 11.69 9.90 -5.29
CA ASP A 213 13.04 10.23 -4.82
C ASP A 213 14.00 10.23 -6.00
N ALA A 214 14.73 11.32 -6.15
CA ALA A 214 15.93 11.30 -6.98
C ALA A 214 16.89 10.28 -6.37
N GLU A 215 17.42 9.37 -7.19
CA GLU A 215 18.55 8.56 -6.76
C GLU A 215 19.64 9.51 -6.26
N ALA A 216 19.90 9.48 -4.95
CA ALA A 216 21.23 9.82 -4.47
C ALA A 216 22.13 8.74 -5.07
N SER A 217 22.85 9.14 -6.12
CA SER A 217 23.95 8.36 -6.67
C SER A 217 24.88 7.99 -5.51
N GLN A 218 24.98 6.68 -5.25
CA GLN A 218 26.08 6.08 -4.50
C GLN A 218 26.58 4.89 -5.31
#